data_AF-A0A094IAG6-F1
#
_entry.id   AF-A0A094IAG6-F1
#
_cell.length_a   1.000
_cell.length_b   1.000
_cell.length_c   1.000
_cell.angle_alpha   90.00
_cell.angle_beta   90.00
_cell.angle_gamma   90.00
#
_symmetry.space_group_name_H-M   'P 1'
#
loop_
_entity.id
_entity.type
_entity.pdbx_description
1 polymer ?
#
loop_
_entity_poly.entity_id
_entity_poly.type
_entity_poly.pdbx_seq_one_letter_code
_entity_poly.pdbx_strand_id
1 'polypeptide(L)' 'MATPTQAKTSNQEGRIIWAIEAIKQGHITSIRAAATSYDVPYSSLFDRMNRMPSQRDTTPNSRKLTP' A
#
# COMPACT_ATOMS: atom_id res chain seq x y z
N MET A 1 -19.27 0.57 19.59
CA MET A 1 -19.71 0.56 18.17
C MET A 1 -18.53 1.02 17.30
N ALA A 2 -18.35 0.42 16.10
CA ALA A 2 -17.26 0.56 15.09
C ALA A 2 -15.90 -0.20 15.33
N THR A 3 -15.95 -1.51 15.02
CA THR A 3 -15.00 -2.44 14.34
C THR A 3 -13.45 -2.35 14.41
N PRO A 4 -12.75 -3.50 14.63
CA PRO A 4 -11.30 -3.65 14.45
C PRO A 4 -10.93 -3.93 12.98
N THR A 5 -11.01 -2.92 12.10
CA THR A 5 -10.56 -3.07 10.69
C THR A 5 -9.07 -2.74 10.51
N GLN A 6 -8.50 -1.97 11.44
CA GLN A 6 -7.14 -1.43 11.32
C GLN A 6 -6.03 -2.50 11.30
N ALA A 7 -6.20 -3.60 12.04
CA ALA A 7 -5.21 -4.68 12.14
C ALA A 7 -5.06 -5.53 10.85
N LYS A 8 -6.10 -5.61 10.02
CA LYS A 8 -6.01 -6.30 8.71
C LYS A 8 -5.28 -5.43 7.69
N THR A 9 -5.55 -4.13 7.69
CA THR A 9 -4.93 -3.17 6.77
C THR A 9 -3.45 -2.91 7.05
N SER A 10 -2.98 -3.01 8.31
CA SER A 10 -1.56 -2.87 8.65
C SER A 10 -0.69 -3.96 8.02
N ASN A 11 -1.19 -5.19 7.93
CA ASN A 11 -0.47 -6.30 7.31
C ASN A 11 -0.41 -6.15 5.78
N GLN A 12 -1.44 -5.57 5.17
CA GLN A 12 -1.50 -5.35 3.73
C GLN A 12 -0.52 -4.26 3.28
N GLU A 13 -0.45 -3.13 3.99
CA GLU A 13 0.51 -2.05 3.72
C GLU A 13 1.96 -2.57 3.79
N GLY A 14 2.29 -3.39 4.80
CA GLY A 14 3.61 -4.02 4.94
C GLY A 14 3.96 -4.91 3.74
N ARG A 15 3.02 -5.75 3.29
CA ARG A 15 3.21 -6.61 2.11
C ARG A 15 3.40 -5.79 0.83
N ILE A 16 2.70 -4.67 0.66
CA ILE A 16 2.86 -3.78 -0.49
C ILE A 16 4.27 -3.18 -0.51
N ILE A 17 4.79 -2.73 0.64
CA ILE A 17 6.16 -2.18 0.74
C ILE A 17 7.19 -3.25 0.35
N TRP A 18 7.03 -4.48 0.86
CA TRP A 18 7.91 -5.60 0.53
C TRP A 18 7.84 -5.96 -0.95
N ALA A 19 6.64 -5.96 -1.54
CA ALA A 19 6.47 -6.26 -2.95
C ALA A 19 7.13 -5.19 -3.85
N ILE A 20 7.03 -3.91 -3.48
CA ILE A 20 7.71 -2.81 -4.18
C ILE A 20 9.23 -2.98 -4.09
N GLU A 21 9.74 -3.32 -2.91
CA GLU A 21 11.17 -3.52 -2.70
C GLU A 21 11.70 -4.70 -3.51
N ALA A 22 10.96 -5.82 -3.56
CA ALA A 22 11.29 -6.98 -4.39
C ALA A 22 11.33 -6.64 -5.89
N ILE A 23 10.44 -5.76 -6.36
CA ILE A 23 10.46 -5.27 -7.74
C ILE A 23 11.69 -4.39 -7.99
N LYS A 24 12.01 -3.47 -7.07
CA LYS A 24 13.18 -2.59 -7.18
C LYS A 24 14.51 -3.35 -7.16
N GLN A 25 14.59 -4.40 -6.34
CA GLN A 25 15.75 -5.27 -6.25
C GLN A 25 15.89 -6.22 -7.47
N GLY A 26 14.89 -6.25 -8.36
CA GLY A 26 14.90 -7.08 -9.56
C GLY A 26 14.59 -8.55 -9.31
N HIS A 27 14.14 -8.92 -8.10
CA HIS A 27 13.69 -10.28 -7.79
C HIS A 27 12.44 -10.66 -8.59
N ILE A 28 11.56 -9.68 -8.82
CA ILE A 28 10.34 -9.87 -9.60
C ILE A 28 10.18 -8.70 -10.57
N THR A 29 10.19 -8.98 -11.86
CA THR A 29 10.06 -7.94 -12.91
C THR A 29 8.60 -7.57 -13.20
N SER A 30 7.65 -8.41 -12.81
CA SER A 30 6.22 -8.21 -13.10
C SER A 30 5.43 -7.83 -11.86
N ILE A 31 4.67 -6.73 -11.97
CA ILE A 31 3.75 -6.24 -10.92
C ILE A 31 2.71 -7.31 -10.57
N ARG A 32 2.19 -8.03 -11.58
CA ARG A 32 1.23 -9.12 -11.38
C ARG A 32 1.82 -10.29 -10.61
N ALA A 33 3.07 -10.64 -10.92
CA ALA A 33 3.77 -11.71 -10.21
C ALA A 33 4.02 -11.30 -8.76
N ALA A 34 4.47 -10.06 -8.50
CA ALA A 34 4.66 -9.56 -7.15
C ALA A 34 3.34 -9.51 -6.36
N ALA A 35 2.25 -9.06 -6.99
CA ALA A 35 0.93 -9.03 -6.37
C ALA A 35 0.45 -10.43 -5.94
N THR A 36 0.72 -11.44 -6.78
CA THR A 36 0.37 -12.84 -6.48
C THR A 36 1.25 -13.41 -5.37
N SER A 37 2.57 -13.20 -5.44
CA SER A 37 3.54 -13.72 -4.47
C SER A 37 3.36 -13.17 -3.06
N TYR A 38 3.01 -11.88 -2.95
CA TYR A 38 2.82 -11.20 -1.67
C TYR A 38 1.35 -11.12 -1.22
N ASP A 39 0.42 -11.76 -1.96
CA ASP A 39 -1.02 -11.77 -1.67
C ASP A 39 -1.56 -10.35 -1.42
N VAL A 40 -1.33 -9.47 -2.40
CA VAL A 40 -1.81 -8.08 -2.40
C VAL A 40 -2.60 -7.78 -3.67
N PRO A 41 -3.63 -6.93 -3.61
CA PRO A 41 -4.38 -6.52 -4.80
C PRO A 41 -3.47 -5.81 -5.81
N TYR A 42 -3.56 -6.23 -7.08
CA TYR A 42 -2.81 -5.63 -8.17
C TYR A 42 -3.03 -4.13 -8.29
N SER A 43 -4.29 -3.68 -8.17
CA SER A 43 -4.64 -2.25 -8.26
C SER A 43 -3.90 -1.43 -7.20
N SER A 44 -3.95 -1.87 -5.94
CA SER A 44 -3.24 -1.19 -4.84
C SER A 44 -1.73 -1.13 -5.05
N LEU A 45 -1.13 -2.20 -5.57
CA LEU A 45 0.32 -2.26 -5.84
C LEU A 45 0.70 -1.36 -7.03
N PHE A 46 -0.11 -1.38 -8.09
CA PHE A 46 0.05 -0.55 -9.29
C PHE A 46 -0.11 0.93 -8.97
N ASP A 47 -1.14 1.31 -8.24
CA ASP A 47 -1.39 2.69 -7.80
C ASP A 47 -0.22 3.20 -6.96
N ARG A 48 0.30 2.36 -6.05
CA ARG A 48 1.44 2.70 -5.20
C ARG A 48 2.74 2.90 -6.01
N MET A 49 2.95 2.11 -7.05
CA MET A 49 4.11 2.26 -7.93
C MET A 49 4.01 3.50 -8.84
N ASN A 50 2.80 3.87 -9.25
CA ASN A 50 2.52 5.03 -10.10
C ASN A 50 2.29 6.35 -9.34
N ARG A 51 2.71 6.41 -8.06
CA ARG A 51 2.68 7.59 -7.17
C ARG A 51 1.32 7.97 -6.56
N MET A 52 0.45 7.00 -6.25
CA MET A 52 -0.65 7.23 -5.30
C MET A 52 -0.20 6.84 -3.89
N PRO A 53 0.10 7.80 -2.99
CA PRO A 53 0.40 7.50 -1.59
C PRO A 53 -0.82 6.86 -0.91
N SER A 54 -0.59 6.03 0.12
CA SER A 54 -1.72 5.55 0.93
C SER A 54 -2.46 6.73 1.54
N GLN A 55 -3.76 6.57 1.73
CA GLN A 55 -4.57 7.51 2.49
C GLN A 55 -4.02 7.75 3.90
N ARG A 56 -3.28 6.79 4.48
CA ARG A 56 -2.59 6.93 5.76
C ARG A 56 -1.45 7.95 5.73
N ASP A 57 -0.69 7.97 4.63
CA ASP A 57 0.44 8.86 4.44
C ASP A 57 0.02 10.20 3.83
N THR A 58 -1.20 10.29 3.33
CA THR A 58 -1.78 11.50 2.75
C THR A 58 -2.40 12.35 3.85
N THR A 59 -2.16 13.66 3.79
CA THR A 59 -2.81 14.61 4.68
C THR A 59 -4.33 14.56 4.47
N PRO A 60 -5.14 14.26 5.50
CA PRO A 60 -6.58 14.26 5.33
C PRO A 60 -7.07 15.66 4.99
N ASN A 61 -7.96 15.78 4.00
CA ASN A 61 -8.77 16.98 3.86
C ASN A 61 -9.56 17.13 5.16
N SER A 62 -9.80 18.35 5.65
CA SER A 62 -10.46 18.63 6.95
C SER A 62 -9.55 18.72 8.19
N ARG A 63 -8.22 18.74 8.06
CA ARG A 63 -7.36 19.16 9.20
C ARG A 63 -7.45 20.68 9.39
N LYS A 64 -7.62 21.15 10.62
CA LYS A 64 -7.56 22.59 10.93
C LYS A 64 -6.21 23.14 10.46
N LEU A 65 -6.26 24.18 9.62
CA LEU A 65 -5.08 24.80 9.02
C LEU A 65 -4.40 25.84 9.94
N THR A 66 -4.97 26.07 11.13
CA THR A 66 -4.51 27.07 12.12
C THR A 66 -4.78 26.59 13.55
N PRO A 67 -3.95 26.98 14.53
CA PRO A 67 -4.17 26.69 15.96
C PRO A 67 -5.39 27.41 16.53
#